data_AF-A0A915CG54-F1
#
_entry.id   AF-A0A915CG54-F1
#
_cell.length_a   1.000
_cell.length_b   1.000
_cell.length_c   1.000
_cell.angle_alpha   90.00
_cell.angle_beta   90.00
_cell.angle_gamma   90.00
#
_symmetry.space_group_name_H-M   'P 1'
#
loop_
_entity.id
_entity.type
_entity.pdbx_description
1 polymer ?
#
loop_
_entity_poly.entity_id
_entity_poly.type
_entity_poly.pdbx_seq_one_letter_code
_entity_poly.pdbx_strand_id
1 'polypeptide(L)'
;MFRRHCIISYILPKYEWILVVDADVGVINPTRLIEEFIDDKYDLIFFDRFFNWEISCSSYLARSSTESVEFIKNFAEYEKNLPNSVHGRDNGAIHFYIVERLIA
;
A
#
# COMPACT_ATOMS: atom_id res chain seq x y z
N MET A 1 5.06 11.54 1.58
CA MET A 1 4.08 10.52 1.15
C MET A 1 3.92 9.43 2.21
N PHE A 2 4.98 9.03 2.90
CA PHE A 2 4.96 7.98 3.93
C PHE A 2 4.02 8.17 5.13
N ARG A 3 3.73 9.41 5.53
CA ARG A 3 2.80 9.71 6.64
C ARG A 3 1.43 9.04 6.49
N ARG A 4 0.93 8.87 5.26
CA ARG A 4 -0.34 8.18 5.01
C ARG A 4 -0.28 6.73 5.50
N HIS A 5 0.81 6.01 5.20
CA HIS A 5 0.99 4.62 5.59
C HIS A 5 1.08 4.52 7.12
N CYS A 6 1.79 5.47 7.76
CA CYS A 6 1.79 5.58 9.22
C CYS A 6 0.35 5.70 9.77
N ILE A 7 -0.44 6.65 9.28
CA ILE A 7 -1.84 6.83 9.69
C ILE A 7 -2.68 5.56 9.46
N ILE A 8 -2.58 4.94 8.28
CA ILE A 8 -3.31 3.71 7.94
C ILE A 8 -2.94 2.58 8.92
N SER A 9 -1.68 2.43 9.31
CA SER A 9 -1.27 1.38 10.26
C SER A 9 -1.94 1.52 11.66
N TYR A 10 -2.29 2.74 12.07
CA TYR A 10 -3.03 3.00 13.32
C TYR A 10 -4.55 2.88 13.17
N ILE A 11 -5.08 3.11 11.97
CA ILE A 11 -6.52 3.09 11.70
C ILE A 11 -7.00 1.69 11.33
N LEU A 12 -6.19 0.92 10.61
CA LEU A 12 -6.51 -0.42 10.11
C LEU A 12 -7.10 -1.37 11.16
N PRO A 13 -6.59 -1.45 12.40
CA PRO A 13 -7.16 -2.33 13.43
C PRO A 13 -8.62 -2.04 13.82
N LYS A 14 -9.17 -0.89 13.43
CA LYS A 14 -10.55 -0.48 13.74
C LYS A 14 -11.57 -0.94 12.69
N TYR A 15 -11.11 -1.51 11.59
CA TYR A 15 -11.92 -1.95 10.46
C TYR A 15 -11.54 -3.38 10.10
N GLU A 16 -12.35 -4.05 9.28
CA GLU A 16 -11.98 -5.36 8.73
C GLU A 16 -11.06 -5.21 7.51
N TRP A 17 -11.40 -4.25 6.64
CA TRP A 17 -10.64 -3.87 5.47
C TRP A 17 -10.58 -2.35 5.35
N ILE A 18 -9.49 -1.85 4.76
CA ILE A 18 -9.39 -0.47 4.30
C ILE A 18 -8.98 -0.46 2.84
N LEU A 19 -9.73 0.27 2.02
CA LEU A 19 -9.28 0.71 0.71
C LEU A 19 -8.63 2.10 0.86
N VAL A 20 -7.33 2.16 0.59
CA VAL A 20 -6.59 3.42 0.52
C VAL A 20 -6.71 3.96 -0.90
N VAL A 21 -7.11 5.23 -1.05
CA VAL A 21 -7.33 5.87 -2.36
C VAL A 21 -6.55 7.18 -2.44
N ASP A 22 -5.91 7.45 -3.57
CA ASP A 22 -5.28 8.74 -3.83
C ASP A 22 -6.30 9.83 -4.18
N ALA A 23 -5.98 11.08 -3.83
CA ALA A 23 -6.92 12.19 -3.93
C ALA A 23 -7.31 12.56 -5.37
N ASP A 24 -6.53 12.10 -6.36
CA ASP A 24 -6.76 12.28 -7.80
C ASP A 24 -7.34 11.02 -8.47
N VAL A 25 -7.76 10.02 -7.71
CA VAL A 25 -8.44 8.81 -8.20
C VAL A 25 -9.96 8.98 -8.10
N GLY A 26 -10.66 8.75 -9.21
CA GLY A 26 -12.12 8.82 -9.30
C GLY A 26 -12.78 7.46 -9.53
N VAL A 27 -13.98 7.26 -8.99
CA VAL A 27 -14.79 6.06 -9.24
C VAL A 27 -15.45 6.17 -10.62
N ILE A 28 -15.09 5.26 -11.54
CA ILE A 28 -15.65 5.23 -12.90
C ILE A 28 -16.83 4.27 -13.06
N ASN A 29 -16.95 3.26 -12.19
CA ASN A 29 -17.99 2.24 -12.28
C ASN A 29 -18.67 2.03 -10.92
N PRO A 30 -19.71 2.81 -10.59
CA PRO A 30 -20.37 2.76 -9.30
C PRO A 30 -21.33 1.56 -9.14
N THR A 31 -21.51 0.72 -10.17
CA THR A 31 -22.39 -0.45 -10.10
C THR A 31 -21.67 -1.73 -9.66
N ARG A 32 -20.35 -1.66 -9.47
CA ARG A 32 -19.49 -2.76 -9.04
C ARG A 32 -19.13 -2.58 -7.58
N LEU A 33 -19.02 -3.69 -6.85
CA LEU A 33 -18.63 -3.69 -5.45
C LEU A 33 -17.10 -3.79 -5.33
N ILE A 34 -16.52 -3.19 -4.29
CA ILE A 34 -15.07 -3.25 -4.04
C ILE A 34 -14.66 -4.67 -3.62
N GLU A 35 -15.56 -5.36 -2.94
CA GLU A 35 -15.46 -6.73 -2.47
C GLU A 35 -15.19 -7.72 -3.61
N GLU A 36 -15.57 -7.39 -4.85
CA GLU A 36 -15.25 -8.20 -6.03
C GLU A 36 -13.76 -8.23 -6.38
N PHE A 37 -12.98 -7.29 -5.83
CA PHE A 37 -11.53 -7.18 -6.01
C PHE A 37 -10.74 -7.66 -4.79
N ILE A 38 -11.41 -8.17 -3.76
CA ILE A 38 -10.77 -8.76 -2.58
C ILE A 38 -10.50 -10.25 -2.85
N ASP A 39 -9.27 -10.69 -2.57
CA ASP A 39 -8.90 -12.10 -2.47
C ASP A 39 -8.44 -12.38 -1.03
N ASP A 40 -9.29 -13.06 -0.25
CA ASP A 40 -9.09 -13.33 1.18
C ASP A 40 -7.86 -14.17 1.51
N LYS A 41 -7.18 -14.73 0.50
CA LYS A 41 -5.89 -15.39 0.67
C LYS A 41 -4.77 -14.40 0.97
N TYR A 42 -4.94 -13.12 0.66
CA TYR A 42 -3.93 -12.09 0.79
C TYR A 42 -4.36 -11.02 1.79
N ASP A 43 -3.43 -10.62 2.66
CA ASP A 43 -3.63 -9.57 3.66
C ASP A 43 -3.50 -8.15 3.11
N LEU A 44 -2.65 -7.99 2.10
CA LEU A 44 -2.32 -6.73 1.45
C LEU A 44 -2.36 -6.94 -0.05
N ILE A 45 -3.17 -6.15 -0.74
CA ILE A 45 -3.38 -6.24 -2.18
C ILE A 45 -3.04 -4.90 -2.81
N PHE A 46 -1.91 -4.86 -3.51
CA PHE A 46 -1.51 -3.76 -4.38
C PHE A 46 -1.97 -4.03 -5.81
N PHE A 47 -1.93 -3.00 -6.65
CA PHE A 47 -2.20 -3.14 -8.09
C PHE A 47 -1.06 -2.58 -8.93
N ASP A 48 -1.00 -3.06 -10.17
CA ASP A 48 -0.01 -2.60 -11.15
C ASP A 48 -0.38 -1.25 -11.72
N ARG A 49 0.64 -0.42 -11.93
CA ARG A 49 0.54 0.81 -12.71
C ARG A 49 0.33 0.47 -14.18
N PHE A 50 -0.70 1.06 -14.77
CA PHE A 50 -1.12 0.77 -16.14
C PHE A 50 -0.05 1.03 -17.21
N PHE A 51 0.93 1.90 -16.94
CA PHE A 51 1.90 2.37 -17.93
C PHE A 51 3.31 1.80 -17.79
N ASN A 52 3.64 1.15 -16.68
CA ASN A 52 5.01 0.68 -16.44
C ASN A 52 5.17 -0.54 -15.53
N TRP A 53 4.09 -1.29 -15.25
CA TRP A 53 4.12 -2.55 -14.47
C TRP A 53 4.78 -2.40 -13.08
N GLU A 54 4.83 -1.19 -12.55
CA GLU A 54 5.25 -0.94 -11.17
C GLU A 54 4.09 -1.26 -10.23
N ILE A 55 4.40 -1.86 -9.08
CA ILE A 55 3.52 -1.87 -7.91
C ILE A 55 3.15 -0.42 -7.58
N SER A 56 1.85 -0.14 -7.51
CA SER A 56 1.37 1.18 -7.14
C SER A 56 1.21 1.33 -5.63
N CYS A 57 1.85 2.33 -5.03
CA CYS A 57 1.61 2.72 -3.62
C CYS A 57 0.51 3.78 -3.46
N SER A 58 -0.04 4.28 -4.56
CA SER A 58 -1.09 5.30 -4.55
C SER A 58 -2.35 4.79 -3.88
N SER A 59 -2.70 3.52 -4.09
CA SER A 59 -3.92 2.91 -3.55
C SER A 59 -3.66 1.41 -3.33
N TYR A 60 -4.34 0.81 -2.37
CA TYR A 60 -4.25 -0.62 -2.05
C TYR A 60 -5.37 -1.02 -1.09
N LEU A 61 -5.68 -2.31 -1.06
CA LEU A 61 -6.55 -2.93 -0.07
C LEU A 61 -5.68 -3.53 1.04
N ALA A 62 -6.08 -3.30 2.30
CA ALA A 62 -5.43 -3.89 3.46
C ALA A 62 -6.47 -4.51 4.38
N ARG A 63 -6.28 -5.80 4.69
CA ARG A 63 -7.02 -6.53 5.71
C ARG A 63 -6.45 -6.21 7.08
N SER A 64 -7.31 -6.16 8.08
CA SER A 64 -6.93 -6.03 9.48
C SER A 64 -6.30 -7.31 10.01
N SER A 65 -4.99 -7.41 9.83
CA SER A 65 -4.14 -8.49 10.34
C SER A 65 -2.85 -7.92 10.93
N THR A 66 -2.19 -8.72 11.78
CA THR A 66 -0.90 -8.34 12.35
C THR A 66 0.12 -8.08 11.24
N GLU A 67 0.13 -8.92 10.22
CA GLU A 67 1.00 -8.86 9.05
C GLU A 67 0.80 -7.56 8.28
N SER A 68 -0.45 -7.17 7.98
CA SER A 68 -0.73 -5.90 7.30
C SER A 68 -0.30 -4.69 8.11
N VAL A 69 -0.64 -4.66 9.40
CA VAL A 69 -0.31 -3.55 10.29
C VAL A 69 1.20 -3.39 10.39
N GLU A 70 1.94 -4.48 10.60
CA GLU A 70 3.39 -4.46 10.70
C GLU A 70 4.05 -4.10 9.37
N PHE A 71 3.58 -4.63 8.25
CA PHE A 71 4.10 -4.28 6.92
C PHE A 71 3.94 -2.78 6.67
N ILE A 72 2.73 -2.24 6.81
CA ILE A 72 2.43 -0.84 6.52
C ILE A 72 3.20 0.08 7.46
N LYS A 73 3.28 -0.27 8.75
CA LYS A 73 4.03 0.51 9.75
C LYS A 73 5.52 0.52 9.43
N ASN A 74 6.11 -0.63 9.14
CA ASN A 74 7.53 -0.73 8.81
C ASN A 74 7.85 -0.04 7.49
N PHE A 75 6.97 -0.13 6.50
CA PHE A 75 7.11 0.60 5.24
C PHE A 75 7.05 2.12 5.46
N ALA A 76 6.20 2.60 6.36
CA ALA A 76 6.18 4.01 6.74
C ALA A 76 7.51 4.47 7.36
N GLU A 77 8.11 3.64 8.21
CA GLU A 77 9.42 3.91 8.83
C GLU A 77 10.59 3.83 7.84
N TYR A 78 10.42 3.09 6.75
CA TYR A 78 11.43 2.95 5.69
C TYR A 78 11.78 4.28 5.00
N GLU A 79 10.99 5.34 5.19
CA GLU A 79 11.36 6.72 4.82
C GLU A 79 12.76 7.11 5.33
N LYS A 80 13.18 6.58 6.49
CA LYS A 80 14.48 6.85 7.12
C LYS A 80 15.67 6.19 6.39
N ASN A 81 15.41 5.19 5.56
CA ASN A 81 16.42 4.43 4.84
C ASN A 81 16.68 4.99 3.44
N LEU A 82 15.90 5.98 3.00
CA LEU A 82 15.98 6.50 1.64
C LEU A 82 17.20 7.40 1.45
N PRO A 83 17.88 7.31 0.29
CA PRO A 83 18.98 8.18 -0.03
C PRO A 83 18.51 9.63 -0.15
N ASN A 84 19.41 10.58 0.11
CA ASN A 84 19.15 12.00 -0.16
C ASN A 84 19.29 12.30 -1.67
N SER A 85 18.38 11.74 -2.48
CA SER A 85 18.35 11.85 -3.93
C SER A 85 16.93 11.69 -4.48
N VAL A 86 16.76 11.66 -5.81
CA VAL A 86 15.46 11.39 -6.44
C VAL A 86 15.23 9.88 -6.50
N HIS A 87 14.18 9.40 -5.84
CA HIS A 87 13.89 7.96 -5.69
C HIS A 87 12.39 7.62 -5.83
N GLY A 88 11.57 8.49 -6.43
CA GLY A 88 10.15 8.19 -6.66
C GLY A 88 9.26 8.11 -5.39
N ARG A 89 9.75 8.60 -4.24
CA ARG A 89 9.02 8.65 -2.96
C ARG A 89 8.56 7.27 -2.48
N ASP A 90 7.33 7.11 -2.01
CA ASP A 90 6.77 5.84 -1.54
C ASP A 90 6.66 4.81 -2.66
N ASN A 91 6.16 5.21 -3.84
CA ASN A 91 6.03 4.28 -4.97
C ASN A 91 7.38 3.74 -5.44
N GLY A 92 8.45 4.53 -5.42
CA GLY A 92 9.79 3.99 -5.71
C GLY A 92 10.34 3.12 -4.58
N ALA A 93 10.10 3.52 -3.33
CA ALA A 93 10.62 2.83 -2.16
C ALA A 93 10.04 1.43 -1.95
N ILE A 94 8.76 1.19 -2.30
CA ILE A 94 8.10 -0.10 -2.06
C ILE A 94 8.80 -1.26 -2.76
N HIS A 95 9.38 -1.01 -3.94
CA HIS A 95 10.08 -2.03 -4.70
C HIS A 95 11.34 -2.51 -3.96
N PHE A 96 12.14 -1.57 -3.45
CA PHE A 96 13.32 -1.89 -2.66
C PHE A 96 12.93 -2.53 -1.33
N TYR A 97 11.92 -1.98 -0.65
CA TYR A 97 11.42 -2.51 0.61
C TYR A 97 10.95 -3.97 0.49
N ILE A 98 10.19 -4.30 -0.56
CA ILE A 98 9.74 -5.68 -0.82
C ILE A 98 10.92 -6.60 -1.13
N VAL A 99 11.84 -6.17 -1.99
CA VAL A 99 13.03 -6.96 -2.35
C VAL A 99 13.87 -7.27 -1.11
N GLU A 100 14.12 -6.28 -0.26
CA GLU A 100 14.85 -6.47 1.00
C GLU A 100 14.12 -7.44 1.95
N ARG A 101 12.78 -7.44 1.98
CA ARG A 101 12.01 -8.35 2.84
C ARG A 101 11.90 -9.78 2.30
N LEU A 102 12.01 -9.97 0.99
CA LEU A 102 11.89 -11.29 0.36
C LEU A 102 13.24 -12.02 0.22
N ILE A 103 14.34 -11.28 0.17
CA ILE A 103 15.69 -11.83 -0.04
C ILE A 103 16.48 -11.94 1.28
N ALA A 104 16.04 -11.28 2.35
CA ALA A 104 16.67 -11.32 3.67
C ALA A 104 16.33 -12.57 4.49
#